data_AF-A0A1G6N2A2-F1
#
_entry.id   AF-A0A1G6N2A2-F1
#
_cell.length_a   1.000
_cell.length_b   1.000
_cell.length_c   1.000
_cell.angle_alpha   90.00
_cell.angle_beta   90.00
_cell.angle_gamma   90.00
#
_symmetry.space_group_name_H-M   'P 1'
#
loop_
_entity.id
_entity.type
_entity.pdbx_description
1 polymer ?
#
loop_
_entity_poly.entity_id
_entity_poly.type
_entity_poly.pdbx_seq_one_letter_code
_entity_poly.pdbx_strand_id
1 'polypeptide(L)'
;MIRFFHDPTADMTYTASIEQTANVLANLSFSSYLFLFVAGWLASTALVLPGVSGALIMLVLGVYNTATTALKHVHIPVIVTIGLGVCAGVLTTSRVCRFFFNTYTQATYAVMIGLVAGSVVVIFPVGVPHSLLYGIICVLSLFVGFMTAITFGKAERT
;
A
#
# COMPACT_ATOMS: atom_id res chain seq x y z
N MET A 1 39.50 16.02 3.75
CA MET A 1 40.05 14.94 4.59
C MET A 1 38.92 14.39 5.46
N ILE A 2 38.04 13.57 4.89
CA ILE A 2 36.98 12.86 5.63
C ILE A 2 37.24 11.40 5.36
N ARG A 3 37.94 10.71 6.27
CA ARG A 3 38.07 9.26 6.21
C ARG A 3 36.71 8.68 6.54
N PHE A 4 36.06 8.13 5.52
CA PHE A 4 35.00 7.15 5.66
C PHE A 4 35.46 6.08 6.65
N PHE A 5 34.92 6.12 7.86
CA PHE A 5 34.97 5.02 8.80
C PHE A 5 34.01 3.97 8.25
N HIS A 6 34.48 3.23 7.25
CA HIS A 6 33.85 2.00 6.78
C HIS A 6 33.99 1.00 7.92
N ASP A 7 32.91 0.82 8.68
CA ASP A 7 32.84 -0.10 9.80
C ASP A 7 32.54 -1.51 9.26
N PRO A 8 33.52 -2.44 9.23
CA PRO A 8 33.33 -3.78 8.69
C PRO A 8 32.35 -4.63 9.51
N THR A 9 31.97 -4.20 10.72
CA THR A 9 30.99 -4.91 11.56
C THR A 9 29.55 -4.66 11.12
N ALA A 10 29.27 -3.50 10.51
CA ALA A 10 27.96 -3.17 9.97
C ALA A 10 27.64 -4.10 8.78
N ASP A 11 28.57 -4.24 7.83
CA ASP A 11 28.41 -5.09 6.65
C ASP A 11 28.29 -6.57 7.02
N MET A 12 28.97 -7.04 8.07
CA MET A 12 28.79 -8.40 8.62
C MET A 12 27.42 -8.61 9.27
N THR A 13 26.83 -7.59 9.89
CA THR A 13 25.49 -7.66 10.49
C THR A 13 24.38 -7.60 9.43
N TYR A 14 24.58 -6.80 8.38
CA TYR A 14 23.69 -6.76 7.22
C TYR A 14 23.74 -8.07 6.42
N THR A 15 24.92 -8.63 6.19
CA THR A 15 25.05 -9.93 5.49
C THR A 15 24.50 -11.08 6.32
N ALA A 16 24.71 -11.12 7.64
CA ALA A 16 24.11 -12.12 8.52
C ALA A 16 22.57 -12.05 8.57
N SER A 17 21.99 -10.85 8.59
CA SER A 17 20.52 -10.69 8.56
C SER A 17 19.90 -11.04 7.20
N ILE A 18 20.62 -10.78 6.09
CA ILE A 18 20.23 -11.21 4.74
C ILE A 18 20.34 -12.74 4.61
N GLU A 19 21.41 -13.37 5.11
CA GLU A 19 21.57 -14.82 5.13
C GLU A 19 20.54 -15.51 6.04
N GLN A 20 20.18 -14.91 7.18
CA GLN A 20 19.14 -15.42 8.06
C GLN A 20 17.75 -15.28 7.42
N THR A 21 17.49 -14.18 6.70
CA THR A 21 16.26 -14.02 5.91
C THR A 21 16.22 -14.99 4.73
N ALA A 22 17.34 -15.24 4.07
CA ALA A 22 17.47 -16.19 2.97
C ALA A 22 17.29 -17.65 3.44
N ASN A 23 17.81 -18.01 4.60
CA ASN A 23 17.61 -19.33 5.22
C ASN A 23 16.15 -19.53 5.69
N VAL A 24 15.48 -18.48 6.16
CA VAL A 24 14.04 -18.52 6.44
C VAL A 24 13.22 -18.71 5.16
N LEU A 25 13.63 -18.11 4.02
CA LEU A 25 13.02 -18.38 2.71
C LEU A 25 13.28 -19.82 2.22
N ALA A 26 14.44 -20.40 2.53
CA ALA A 26 14.83 -21.75 2.10
C ALA A 26 14.17 -22.88 2.92
N ASN A 27 13.73 -22.62 4.15
CA ASN A 27 13.02 -23.56 5.02
C ASN A 27 11.65 -23.01 5.48
N LEU A 28 10.86 -22.51 4.54
CA LEU A 28 9.49 -22.10 4.83
C LEU A 28 8.63 -23.33 5.12
N SER A 29 8.29 -23.53 6.40
CA SER A 29 7.28 -24.50 6.82
C SER A 29 5.90 -24.13 6.26
N PHE A 30 5.01 -25.11 6.15
CA PHE A 30 3.61 -24.88 5.74
C PHE A 30 2.95 -23.75 6.55
N SER A 31 3.26 -23.64 7.84
CA SER A 31 2.76 -22.57 8.71
C SER A 31 3.21 -21.17 8.26
N SER A 32 4.42 -21.04 7.74
CA SER A 32 4.97 -19.76 7.25
C SER A 32 4.30 -19.34 5.95
N TYR A 33 4.05 -20.27 5.03
CA TYR A 33 3.27 -20.01 3.82
C TYR A 33 1.83 -19.60 4.15
N LEU A 34 1.19 -20.29 5.11
CA LEU A 34 -0.15 -19.92 5.55
C LEU A 34 -0.17 -18.51 6.17
N PHE A 35 0.84 -18.16 6.99
CA PHE A 35 0.94 -16.83 7.56
C PHE A 35 1.14 -15.75 6.47
N LEU A 36 1.99 -16.00 5.48
CA LEU A 36 2.19 -15.10 4.34
C LEU A 36 0.91 -14.94 3.50
N PHE A 37 0.15 -16.03 3.32
CA PHE A 37 -1.15 -15.99 2.65
C PHE A 37 -2.15 -15.12 3.43
N VAL A 38 -2.30 -15.34 4.74
CA VAL A 38 -3.20 -14.55 5.60
C VAL A 38 -2.75 -13.09 5.67
N ALA A 39 -1.44 -12.82 5.70
CA ALA A 39 -0.92 -11.46 5.66
C ALA A 39 -1.23 -10.78 4.33
N GLY A 40 -1.11 -11.48 3.19
CA GLY A 40 -1.55 -11.00 1.88
C GLY A 40 -3.06 -10.72 1.84
N TRP A 41 -3.87 -11.60 2.42
CA TRP A 41 -5.31 -11.40 2.56
C TRP A 41 -5.62 -10.14 3.37
N LEU A 42 -5.05 -9.97 4.56
CA LEU A 42 -5.25 -8.76 5.38
C LEU A 42 -4.74 -7.50 4.68
N ALA A 43 -3.60 -7.57 3.98
CA ALA A 43 -3.08 -6.43 3.24
C ALA A 43 -4.01 -5.99 2.10
N SER A 44 -4.75 -6.93 1.49
CA SER A 44 -5.72 -6.60 0.44
C SER A 44 -6.93 -5.84 0.95
N THR A 45 -7.35 -6.06 2.20
CA THR A 45 -8.50 -5.34 2.77
C THR A 45 -8.19 -3.85 2.92
N ALA A 46 -6.96 -3.54 3.32
CA ALA A 46 -6.43 -2.18 3.34
C ALA A 46 -6.38 -1.54 1.95
N LEU A 47 -6.06 -2.31 0.90
CA LEU A 47 -6.00 -1.80 -0.47
C LEU A 47 -7.38 -1.40 -1.03
N VAL A 48 -8.47 -1.99 -0.54
CA VAL A 48 -9.84 -1.65 -0.96
C VAL A 48 -10.33 -0.35 -0.28
N LEU A 49 -9.84 -0.05 0.92
CA LEU A 49 -10.23 1.15 1.66
C LEU A 49 -9.43 2.38 1.17
N PRO A 50 -10.08 3.52 0.88
CA PRO A 50 -9.36 4.73 0.47
C PRO A 50 -8.34 5.17 1.52
N GLY A 51 -7.17 5.64 1.12
CA GLY A 51 -6.20 6.23 2.05
C GLY A 51 -5.47 5.28 3.00
N VAL A 52 -5.72 3.96 2.97
CA VAL A 52 -4.93 2.96 3.71
C VAL A 52 -4.05 2.18 2.73
N SER A 53 -2.74 2.13 2.98
CA SER A 53 -1.81 1.39 2.13
C SER A 53 -1.62 -0.05 2.62
N GLY A 54 -1.78 -1.04 1.74
CA GLY A 54 -1.54 -2.46 2.08
C GLY A 54 -0.10 -2.75 2.55
N ALA A 55 0.88 -1.95 2.13
CA ALA A 55 2.26 -2.06 2.60
C ALA A 55 2.40 -1.76 4.10
N LEU A 56 1.56 -0.87 4.65
CA LEU A 56 1.55 -0.57 6.09
C LEU A 56 1.10 -1.79 6.89
N ILE A 57 0.10 -2.53 6.41
CA ILE A 57 -0.39 -3.74 7.06
C ILE A 57 0.71 -4.81 7.04
N MET A 58 1.41 -4.98 5.92
CA MET A 58 2.56 -5.89 5.85
C MET A 58 3.71 -5.48 6.78
N LEU A 59 3.92 -4.19 6.99
CA LEU A 59 4.94 -3.67 7.90
C LEU A 59 4.57 -3.96 9.35
N VAL A 60 3.32 -3.71 9.75
CA VAL A 60 2.79 -4.03 11.08
C VAL A 60 2.84 -5.54 11.36
N LEU A 61 2.56 -6.37 10.34
CA LEU A 61 2.66 -7.83 10.44
C LEU A 61 4.11 -8.34 10.36
N GLY A 62 5.10 -7.48 10.12
CA GLY A 62 6.51 -7.85 10.01
C GLY A 62 6.90 -8.60 8.72
N VAL A 63 5.99 -8.77 7.78
CA VAL A 63 6.22 -9.54 6.53
C VAL A 63 6.72 -8.67 5.37
N TYR A 64 6.77 -7.35 5.53
CA TYR A 64 7.18 -6.41 4.48
C TYR A 64 8.58 -6.68 3.93
N ASN A 65 9.56 -6.96 4.81
CA ASN A 65 10.92 -7.29 4.39
C ASN A 65 10.98 -8.62 3.61
N THR A 66 10.21 -9.62 4.04
CA THR A 66 10.10 -10.91 3.33
C THR A 66 9.48 -10.72 1.95
N ALA A 67 8.40 -9.94 1.83
CA ALA A 67 7.74 -9.68 0.56
C ALA A 67 8.64 -8.92 -0.43
N THR A 68 9.32 -7.86 0.03
CA THR A 68 10.21 -7.05 -0.80
C THR A 68 11.49 -7.80 -1.19
N THR A 69 12.06 -8.62 -0.30
CA THR A 69 13.22 -9.48 -0.60
C THR A 69 12.84 -10.58 -1.60
N ALA A 70 11.68 -11.21 -1.43
CA ALA A 70 11.17 -12.20 -2.37
C ALA A 70 10.97 -11.59 -3.77
N LEU A 71 10.50 -10.35 -3.88
CA LEU A 71 10.39 -9.64 -5.16
C LEU A 71 11.77 -9.36 -5.79
N LYS A 72 12.74 -8.87 -5.00
CA LYS A 72 14.09 -8.58 -5.48
C LYS A 72 14.82 -9.81 -6.01
N HIS A 73 14.68 -10.95 -5.32
CA HIS A 73 15.30 -12.21 -5.71
C HIS A 73 14.38 -13.12 -6.55
N VAL A 74 13.20 -12.63 -6.97
CA VAL A 74 12.21 -13.35 -7.78
C VAL A 74 11.90 -14.73 -7.20
N HIS A 75 11.66 -14.81 -5.89
CA HIS A 75 11.31 -16.05 -5.21
C HIS A 75 9.83 -16.39 -5.45
N ILE A 76 9.56 -17.06 -6.56
CA ILE A 76 8.22 -17.42 -7.06
C ILE A 76 7.30 -18.02 -6.00
N PRO A 77 7.72 -18.97 -5.13
CA PRO A 77 6.82 -19.59 -4.16
C PRO A 77 6.19 -18.60 -3.18
N VAL A 78 6.99 -17.64 -2.70
CA VAL A 78 6.54 -16.63 -1.74
C VAL A 78 5.64 -15.60 -2.42
N ILE A 79 6.05 -15.15 -3.61
CA ILE A 79 5.28 -14.18 -4.41
C ILE A 79 3.90 -14.75 -4.74
N VAL A 80 3.84 -16.00 -5.21
CA VAL A 80 2.58 -16.67 -5.55
C VAL A 80 1.71 -16.82 -4.31
N THR A 81 2.28 -17.20 -3.16
CA THR A 81 1.49 -17.38 -1.93
C THR A 81 0.87 -16.07 -1.43
N ILE A 82 1.67 -14.99 -1.37
CA ILE A 82 1.16 -13.66 -1.02
C ILE A 82 0.14 -13.20 -2.06
N GLY A 83 0.44 -13.38 -3.35
CA GLY A 83 -0.43 -13.01 -4.46
C GLY A 83 -1.78 -13.71 -4.40
N LEU A 84 -1.80 -15.01 -4.11
CA LEU A 84 -3.05 -15.78 -3.91
C LEU A 84 -3.83 -15.27 -2.70
N GLY A 85 -3.15 -14.93 -1.60
CA GLY A 85 -3.76 -14.31 -0.43
C GLY A 85 -4.42 -12.97 -0.77
N VAL A 86 -3.72 -12.12 -1.53
CA VAL A 86 -4.25 -10.84 -2.00
C VAL A 86 -5.46 -11.06 -2.93
N CYS A 87 -5.38 -11.99 -3.89
CA CYS A 87 -6.50 -12.28 -4.79
C CYS A 87 -7.74 -12.78 -4.04
N ALA A 88 -7.58 -13.77 -3.16
CA ALA A 88 -8.68 -14.27 -2.33
C ALA A 88 -9.25 -13.15 -1.45
N GLY A 89 -8.38 -12.29 -0.96
CA GLY A 89 -8.75 -11.16 -0.13
C GLY A 89 -9.52 -10.07 -0.85
N VAL A 90 -9.07 -9.63 -2.02
CA VAL A 90 -9.81 -8.66 -2.84
C VAL A 90 -11.19 -9.21 -3.20
N LEU A 91 -11.29 -10.49 -3.57
CA LEU A 91 -12.58 -11.10 -3.92
C LEU A 91 -13.54 -11.14 -2.72
N THR A 92 -13.04 -11.53 -1.54
CA THR A 92 -13.86 -11.58 -0.31
C THR A 92 -14.24 -10.17 0.16
N THR A 93 -13.29 -9.24 0.24
CA THR A 93 -13.54 -7.85 0.64
C THR A 93 -14.44 -7.12 -0.34
N SER A 94 -14.30 -7.33 -1.66
CA SER A 94 -15.18 -6.74 -2.67
C SER A 94 -16.65 -7.12 -2.44
N ARG A 95 -16.93 -8.38 -2.06
CA ARG A 95 -18.29 -8.82 -1.71
C ARG A 95 -18.82 -8.10 -0.46
N VAL A 96 -17.98 -7.96 0.57
CA VAL A 96 -18.33 -7.25 1.81
C VAL A 96 -18.59 -5.77 1.55
N CYS A 97 -17.72 -5.10 0.81
CA CYS A 97 -17.90 -3.70 0.41
C CYS A 97 -19.19 -3.53 -0.40
N ARG A 98 -19.45 -4.41 -1.38
CA ARG A 98 -20.68 -4.37 -2.17
C ARG A 98 -21.93 -4.50 -1.29
N PHE A 99 -21.89 -5.35 -0.26
CA PHE A 99 -22.98 -5.49 0.70
C PHE A 99 -23.23 -4.19 1.50
N PHE A 100 -22.17 -3.53 1.95
CA PHE A 100 -22.25 -2.25 2.65
C PHE A 100 -22.79 -1.12 1.75
N PHE A 101 -22.29 -1.03 0.52
CA PHE A 101 -22.77 -0.05 -0.46
C PHE A 101 -24.26 -0.23 -0.80
N ASN A 102 -24.76 -1.47 -0.84
CA ASN A 102 -26.15 -1.74 -1.19
C ASN A 102 -27.12 -1.56 -0.01
N THR A 103 -26.67 -1.77 1.22
CA THR A 103 -27.52 -1.70 2.43
C THR A 103 -27.49 -0.30 3.06
N TYR A 104 -26.32 0.37 3.06
CA TYR A 104 -26.07 1.66 3.71
C TYR A 104 -25.36 2.64 2.77
N THR A 105 -25.93 2.87 1.59
CA THR A 105 -25.35 3.69 0.52
C THR A 105 -24.93 5.08 1.00
N GLN A 106 -25.82 5.80 1.70
CA GLN A 106 -25.57 7.18 2.14
C GLN A 106 -24.42 7.27 3.17
N ALA A 107 -24.40 6.37 4.15
CA ALA A 107 -23.36 6.33 5.18
C ALA A 107 -22.00 5.94 4.58
N THR A 108 -21.98 4.99 3.65
CA THR A 108 -20.75 4.55 2.99
C THR A 108 -20.14 5.67 2.14
N TYR A 109 -20.95 6.42 1.38
CA TYR A 109 -20.47 7.59 0.66
C TYR A 109 -19.91 8.68 1.59
N ALA A 110 -20.58 8.97 2.71
CA ALA A 110 -20.08 9.94 3.68
C ALA A 110 -18.70 9.53 4.25
N VAL A 111 -18.52 8.25 4.57
CA VAL A 111 -17.23 7.70 5.03
C VAL A 111 -16.15 7.82 3.96
N MET A 112 -16.44 7.45 2.72
CA MET A 112 -15.48 7.52 1.61
C MET A 112 -15.04 8.97 1.35
N ILE A 113 -15.98 9.92 1.34
CA ILE A 113 -15.68 11.34 1.19
C ILE A 113 -14.82 11.85 2.36
N GLY A 114 -15.17 11.49 3.60
CA GLY A 114 -14.39 11.87 4.79
C GLY A 114 -12.95 11.33 4.75
N LEU A 115 -12.78 10.09 4.30
CA LEU A 115 -11.48 9.42 4.19
C LEU A 115 -10.62 10.03 3.07
N VAL A 116 -11.21 10.33 1.91
CA VAL A 116 -10.54 11.05 0.82
C VAL A 116 -10.15 12.46 1.26
N ALA A 117 -11.06 13.20 1.91
CA ALA A 117 -10.78 14.53 2.42
C ALA A 117 -9.65 14.52 3.46
N GLY A 118 -9.64 13.54 4.37
CA GLY A 118 -8.55 13.34 5.32
C GLY A 118 -7.21 13.07 4.65
N SER A 119 -7.20 12.28 3.57
CA SER A 119 -5.98 12.03 2.80
C SER A 119 -5.43 13.30 2.13
N VAL A 120 -6.28 14.19 1.64
CA VAL A 120 -5.85 15.48 1.05
C VAL A 120 -5.11 16.35 2.08
N VAL A 121 -5.57 16.38 3.33
CA VAL A 121 -4.91 17.14 4.41
C VAL A 121 -3.51 16.59 4.70
N VAL A 122 -3.34 15.27 4.69
CA VAL A 122 -2.03 14.62 4.91
C VAL A 122 -1.09 14.83 3.73
N ILE A 123 -1.63 14.79 2.50
CA ILE A 123 -0.85 14.96 1.27
C ILE A 123 -0.41 16.41 1.06
N PHE A 124 -1.12 17.40 1.60
CA PHE A 124 -0.75 18.81 1.50
C PHE A 124 0.26 19.15 2.62
N PRO A 125 1.59 19.12 2.37
CA PRO A 125 2.53 19.65 3.33
C PRO A 125 2.21 21.13 3.51
N VAL A 126 2.04 21.57 4.76
CA VAL A 126 1.62 22.94 5.13
C VAL A 126 2.65 24.03 4.74
N GLY A 127 3.65 23.68 3.91
CA GLY A 127 4.61 24.60 3.32
C GLY A 127 4.12 25.10 1.96
N VAL A 128 3.75 26.39 1.89
CA VAL A 128 3.52 27.08 0.61
C VAL A 128 4.77 26.96 -0.28
N PRO A 129 4.61 26.64 -1.57
CA PRO A 129 5.75 26.51 -2.48
C PRO A 129 6.53 27.83 -2.55
N HIS A 130 7.86 27.75 -2.44
CA HIS A 130 8.75 28.91 -2.43
C HIS A 130 8.81 29.65 -3.78
N SER A 131 8.18 29.13 -4.84
CA SER A 131 8.16 29.72 -6.18
C SER A 131 6.74 29.78 -6.76
N LEU A 132 6.40 30.94 -7.34
CA LEU A 132 5.09 31.26 -7.92
C LEU A 132 4.63 30.25 -8.99
N LEU A 133 5.57 29.69 -9.75
CA LEU A 133 5.31 28.69 -10.80
C LEU A 133 4.63 27.43 -10.25
N TYR A 134 5.10 26.89 -9.12
CA TYR A 134 4.50 25.69 -8.51
C TYR A 134 3.09 25.98 -8.00
N GLY A 135 2.81 27.20 -7.54
CA GLY A 135 1.46 27.63 -7.19
C GLY A 135 0.51 27.61 -8.39
N ILE A 136 0.96 28.13 -9.55
CA ILE A 136 0.18 28.10 -10.79
C ILE A 136 -0.09 26.65 -11.23
N ILE A 137 0.92 25.77 -11.14
CA ILE A 137 0.78 24.35 -11.48
C ILE A 137 -0.25 23.66 -10.59
N CYS A 138 -0.27 23.93 -9.28
CA CYS A 138 -1.27 23.36 -8.36
C CYS A 138 -2.70 23.83 -8.67
N VAL A 139 -2.88 25.11 -9.00
CA VAL A 139 -4.21 25.65 -9.36
C VAL A 139 -4.70 25.06 -10.68
N LEU A 140 -3.82 24.97 -11.68
CA LEU A 140 -4.15 24.34 -12.97
C LEU A 140 -4.48 22.86 -12.81
N SER A 141 -3.69 22.10 -12.05
CA SER A 141 -3.95 20.66 -11.83
C SER A 141 -5.24 20.41 -11.05
N LEU A 142 -5.55 21.25 -10.05
CA LEU A 142 -6.82 21.22 -9.34
C LEU A 142 -7.99 21.52 -10.27
N PHE A 143 -7.87 22.55 -11.11
CA PHE A 143 -8.91 22.92 -12.06
C PHE A 143 -9.18 21.80 -13.08
N VAL A 144 -8.11 21.21 -13.63
CA VAL A 144 -8.22 20.06 -14.55
C VAL A 144 -8.86 18.87 -13.84
N GLY A 145 -8.45 18.53 -12.62
CA GLY A 145 -9.03 17.43 -11.83
C GLY A 145 -10.50 17.66 -11.48
N PHE A 146 -10.88 18.90 -11.17
CA PHE A 146 -12.27 19.26 -10.90
C PHE A 146 -13.14 19.17 -12.16
N MET A 147 -12.62 19.62 -13.30
CA MET A 147 -13.31 19.51 -14.59
C MET A 147 -13.55 18.05 -14.99
N THR A 148 -12.54 17.17 -14.87
CA THR A 148 -12.69 15.75 -15.19
C THR A 148 -13.70 15.07 -14.26
N ALA A 149 -13.68 15.37 -12.96
CA ALA A 149 -14.64 14.83 -12.00
C ALA A 149 -16.09 15.18 -12.35
N ILE A 150 -16.38 16.41 -12.79
CA ILE A 150 -17.74 16.83 -13.17
C ILE A 150 -18.20 16.11 -14.45
N THR A 151 -17.33 15.95 -15.44
CA THR A 151 -17.70 15.28 -16.70
C THR A 151 -18.06 13.81 -16.46
N PHE A 152 -17.28 13.09 -15.64
CA PHE A 152 -17.61 11.70 -15.27
C PHE A 152 -18.87 11.59 -14.42
N GLY A 153 -19.07 12.49 -13.45
CA GLY A 153 -20.28 12.50 -12.64
C GLY A 153 -21.56 12.82 -13.42
N LYS A 154 -21.45 13.57 -14.52
CA LYS A 154 -22.55 13.78 -15.46
C LYS A 154 -22.81 12.57 -16.36
N ALA A 155 -21.76 11.86 -16.78
CA ALA A 155 -21.86 10.68 -17.65
C ALA A 155 -22.58 9.50 -16.98
N GLU A 156 -22.48 9.35 -15.66
CA GLU A 156 -23.16 8.28 -14.90
C GLU A 156 -24.67 8.57 -14.67
N ARG A 157 -25.12 9.82 -14.88
CA ARG A 157 -26.52 10.23 -14.67
C ARG A 157 -27.39 10.21 -15.94
N THR A 158 -26.86 9.76 -17.07
CA THR A 158 -27.57 9.68 -18.37
C THR A 158 -27.71 8.22 -18.79
#